data_AF-A0A3S7E5K2-F1
#
_entry.id   AF-A0A3S7E5K2-F1
#
_cell.length_a   1.000
_cell.length_b   1.000
_cell.length_c   1.000
_cell.angle_alpha   90.00
_cell.angle_beta   90.00
_cell.angle_gamma   90.00
#
_symmetry.space_group_name_H-M   'P 1'
#
loop_
_entity.id
_entity.type
_entity.pdbx_description
1 polymer ?
#
loop_
_entity_poly.entity_id
_entity_poly.type
_entity_poly.pdbx_seq_one_letter_code
_entity_poly.pdbx_strand_id
1 'polypeptide(L)'
;LQARNMHEVIELLNVCEDLAGSTGLSKETFGSLEETSPPPCWNSVTDSLLLVHERYEQICEFYSRAKKMNLIQNLNKHLLSNLAAILAPVKQAVIELSNESRPTLQLVLPTYVRLEKLFTSKANDAGVVSKLCHLFLEALKENFKVHSAHKVAMILDPQQKLRPVPPYQHEEIIGKVCELINEVKESWAEETEFEPSTKKPRGAGEATAAQEE
;
A
#
# COMPACT_ATOMS: atom_id res chain seq x y z
N LEU A 1 -3.57 12.29 11.72
CA LEU A 1 -3.33 12.29 13.19
C LEU A 1 -3.47 13.70 13.79
N GLN A 2 -2.78 14.71 13.24
CA GLN A 2 -2.96 16.13 13.61
C GLN A 2 -4.39 16.65 13.43
N ALA A 3 -5.08 16.26 12.35
CA ALA A 3 -6.47 16.68 12.09
C ALA A 3 -7.55 16.01 12.98
N ARG A 4 -7.20 15.01 13.80
CA ARG A 4 -8.19 14.20 14.55
C ARG A 4 -7.95 14.19 16.09
N ASN A 5 -7.29 15.21 16.63
CA ASN A 5 -7.13 15.48 18.07
C ASN A 5 -6.53 14.34 18.91
N MET A 6 -5.58 13.57 18.36
CA MET A 6 -4.83 12.56 19.13
C MET A 6 -3.53 13.13 19.67
N HIS A 7 -3.64 13.98 20.70
CA HIS A 7 -2.51 14.76 21.24
C HIS A 7 -1.34 13.87 21.71
N GLU A 8 -1.63 12.79 22.43
CA GLU A 8 -0.62 11.84 22.93
C GLU A 8 0.21 11.19 21.81
N VAL A 9 -0.40 10.95 20.64
CA VAL A 9 0.31 10.38 19.48
C VAL A 9 1.19 11.43 18.82
N ILE A 10 0.72 12.67 18.73
CA ILE A 10 1.48 13.79 18.14
C ILE A 10 2.70 14.11 19.01
N GLU A 11 2.50 14.20 20.32
CA GLU A 11 3.58 14.44 21.28
C GLU A 11 4.64 13.34 21.18
N LEU A 12 4.21 12.07 21.14
CA LEU A 12 5.14 10.95 20.99
C LEU A 12 5.90 11.00 19.66
N LEU A 13 5.26 11.35 18.54
CA LEU A 13 5.93 11.48 17.24
C LEU A 13 7.00 12.59 17.27
N ASN A 14 6.67 13.75 17.84
CA ASN A 14 7.62 14.86 17.97
C ASN A 14 8.82 14.46 18.85
N VAL A 15 8.58 13.80 19.98
CA VAL A 15 9.66 13.31 20.86
C VAL A 15 10.54 12.28 20.12
N CYS A 16 9.95 11.40 19.31
CA CYS A 16 10.73 10.44 18.52
C CYS A 16 11.56 11.12 17.43
N GLU A 17 11.02 12.17 16.79
CA GLU A 17 11.73 12.98 15.81
C GLU A 17 12.90 13.74 16.45
N ASP A 18 12.68 14.38 17.61
CA ASP A 18 13.72 15.06 18.37
C ASP A 18 14.82 14.11 18.83
N LEU A 19 14.46 12.91 19.30
CA LEU A 19 15.43 11.88 19.66
C LEU A 19 16.26 11.48 18.45
N ALA A 20 15.62 11.11 17.34
CA ALA A 20 16.29 10.69 16.11
C ALA A 20 17.17 11.80 15.49
N GLY A 21 16.76 13.07 15.60
CA GLY A 21 17.48 14.23 15.10
C GLY A 21 18.58 14.75 16.04
N SER A 22 18.49 14.44 17.35
CA SER A 22 19.54 14.79 18.30
C SER A 22 20.81 13.99 18.00
N THR A 23 21.96 14.65 18.08
CA THR A 23 23.30 14.14 17.71
C THR A 23 23.73 12.81 18.37
N GLY A 24 22.96 12.29 19.33
CA GLY A 24 23.13 10.96 19.90
C GLY A 24 22.74 9.83 18.95
N LEU A 25 21.67 9.98 18.15
CA LEU A 25 21.11 8.95 17.27
C LEU A 25 21.60 9.01 15.82
N SER A 26 22.77 9.64 15.59
CA SER A 26 23.41 9.64 14.27
C SER A 26 23.55 8.21 13.73
N LYS A 27 23.42 8.06 12.41
CA LYS A 27 23.69 6.81 11.65
C LYS A 27 25.02 6.16 12.06
N GLU A 28 25.98 6.97 12.52
CA GLU A 28 27.30 6.57 13.01
C GLU A 28 27.31 5.94 14.41
N THR A 29 26.37 6.29 15.29
CA THR A 29 26.36 5.85 16.71
C THR A 29 25.57 4.57 16.93
N PHE A 30 24.46 4.36 16.21
CA PHE A 30 23.55 3.22 16.43
C PHE A 30 23.29 2.37 15.18
N GLY A 31 23.88 2.73 14.04
CA GLY A 31 23.68 2.06 12.75
C GLY A 31 22.33 2.39 12.10
N SER A 32 22.28 2.30 10.78
CA SER A 32 21.03 2.46 10.02
C SER A 32 20.13 1.24 10.19
N LEU A 33 18.81 1.46 10.26
CA LEU A 33 17.84 0.43 9.85
C LEU A 33 18.19 0.02 8.40
N GLU A 34 18.09 -1.27 8.06
CA GLU A 34 18.42 -1.83 6.74
C GLU A 34 18.11 -0.83 5.60
N GLU A 35 19.16 -0.50 4.85
CA GLU A 35 19.21 0.63 3.92
C GLU A 35 18.50 0.30 2.60
N THR A 36 17.27 -0.20 2.66
CA THR A 36 16.37 -0.07 1.53
C THR A 36 15.84 1.36 1.59
N SER A 37 16.27 2.21 0.66
CA SER A 37 15.74 3.58 0.55
C SER A 37 14.21 3.50 0.66
N PRO A 38 13.60 4.16 1.67
CA PRO A 38 12.17 4.08 1.83
C PRO A 38 11.51 4.61 0.55
N PRO A 39 10.38 4.03 0.12
CA PRO A 39 9.71 4.49 -1.09
C PRO A 39 9.35 5.96 -0.97
N PRO A 40 9.29 6.73 -2.07
CA PRO A 40 9.13 8.19 -2.04
C PRO A 40 7.83 8.68 -1.38
N CYS A 41 6.85 7.79 -1.16
CA CYS A 41 5.60 8.09 -0.46
C CYS A 41 5.65 7.87 1.07
N TRP A 42 6.75 7.32 1.60
CA TRP A 42 6.90 7.04 3.03
C TRP A 42 7.37 8.27 3.81
N ASN A 43 6.84 8.46 5.02
CA ASN A 43 7.10 9.63 5.85
C ASN A 43 8.29 9.39 6.80
N SER A 44 9.26 10.30 6.79
CA SER A 44 10.46 10.27 7.64
C SER A 44 10.15 10.29 9.14
N VAL A 45 9.07 10.94 9.58
CA VAL A 45 8.66 10.97 11.00
C VAL A 45 8.29 9.58 11.49
N THR A 46 7.66 8.77 10.64
CA THR A 46 7.31 7.38 10.95
C THR A 46 8.56 6.51 11.09
N ASP A 47 9.60 6.80 10.30
CA ASP A 47 10.90 6.11 10.40
C ASP A 47 11.61 6.44 11.70
N SER A 48 11.58 7.71 12.14
CA SER A 48 12.12 8.11 13.44
C SER A 48 11.46 7.34 14.59
N LEU A 49 10.13 7.18 14.56
CA LEU A 49 9.40 6.39 15.56
C LEU A 49 9.84 4.92 15.56
N LEU A 50 9.92 4.29 14.39
CA LEU A 50 10.33 2.89 14.27
C LEU A 50 11.78 2.67 14.74
N LEU A 51 12.68 3.60 14.42
CA LEU A 51 14.07 3.59 14.85
C LEU A 51 14.20 3.73 16.37
N VAL A 52 13.48 4.68 16.96
CA VAL A 52 13.45 4.87 18.42
C VAL A 52 12.90 3.64 19.13
N HIS A 53 11.88 2.97 18.58
CA HIS A 53 11.38 1.71 19.13
C HIS A 53 12.40 0.57 19.04
N GLU A 54 13.03 0.36 17.87
CA GLU A 54 14.03 -0.68 17.68
C GLU A 54 15.25 -0.50 18.60
N ARG A 55 15.67 0.75 18.79
CA ARG A 55 16.87 1.12 19.56
C ARG A 55 16.58 1.58 20.97
N TYR A 56 15.37 1.37 21.46
CA TYR A 56 14.90 1.93 22.73
C TYR A 56 15.85 1.65 23.90
N GLU A 57 16.27 0.40 24.08
CA GLU A 57 17.19 0.02 25.17
C GLU A 57 18.56 0.69 25.04
N GLN A 58 19.10 0.81 23.82
CA GLN A 58 20.38 1.45 23.55
C GLN A 58 20.31 2.97 23.80
N ILE A 59 19.17 3.59 23.45
CA ILE A 59 18.87 4.99 23.73
C ILE A 59 18.77 5.21 25.25
N CYS A 60 18.04 4.35 25.97
CA CYS A 60 17.95 4.38 27.43
C CYS A 60 19.33 4.34 28.10
N GLU A 61 20.20 3.41 27.67
CA GLU A 61 21.56 3.32 28.21
C GLU A 61 22.39 4.58 27.94
N PHE A 62 22.34 5.12 26.72
CA PHE A 62 23.11 6.30 26.32
C PHE A 62 22.76 7.53 27.16
N TYR A 63 21.48 7.87 27.27
CA TYR A 63 21.04 9.02 28.07
C TYR A 63 21.25 8.79 29.58
N SER A 64 21.33 7.53 30.02
CA SER A 64 21.61 7.17 31.41
C SER A 64 23.03 7.55 31.77
N ARG A 65 23.99 7.16 30.92
CA ARG A 65 25.40 7.55 31.04
C ARG A 65 25.58 9.07 30.94
N ALA A 66 24.79 9.74 30.09
CA ALA A 66 24.83 11.19 29.90
C ALA A 66 24.10 12.00 30.99
N LYS A 67 23.47 11.36 31.99
CA LYS A 67 22.63 12.01 33.03
C LYS A 67 21.50 12.90 32.47
N LYS A 68 20.99 12.59 31.28
CA LYS A 68 19.93 13.35 30.57
C LYS A 68 18.60 12.57 30.50
N MET A 69 18.25 11.90 31.58
CA MET A 69 17.17 10.90 31.57
C MET A 69 15.75 11.48 31.45
N ASN A 70 15.59 12.79 31.71
CA ASN A 70 14.31 13.50 31.64
C ASN A 70 13.62 13.40 30.26
N LEU A 71 14.40 13.25 29.18
CA LEU A 71 13.86 13.14 27.81
C LEU A 71 13.23 11.77 27.52
N ILE A 72 13.72 10.71 28.19
CA ILE A 72 13.24 9.33 27.98
C ILE A 72 12.12 8.98 28.95
N GLN A 73 12.16 9.52 30.18
CA GLN A 73 11.18 9.20 31.22
C GLN A 73 9.74 9.56 30.84
N ASN A 74 9.55 10.60 30.03
CA ASN A 74 8.22 11.02 29.56
C ASN A 74 7.74 10.23 28.33
N LEU A 75 8.58 9.35 27.77
CA LEU A 75 8.21 8.59 26.58
C LEU A 75 7.29 7.43 26.97
N ASN A 76 6.08 7.43 26.42
CA ASN A 76 5.14 6.34 26.61
C ASN A 76 5.59 5.09 25.83
N LYS A 77 6.40 4.23 26.46
CA LYS A 77 6.94 2.99 25.86
C LYS A 77 5.83 2.08 25.32
N HIS A 78 4.68 2.02 25.99
CA HIS A 78 3.58 1.17 25.57
C HIS A 78 2.93 1.69 24.27
N LEU A 79 2.65 2.99 24.21
CA LEU A 79 2.12 3.61 22.99
C LEU A 79 3.13 3.52 21.84
N LEU A 80 4.42 3.75 22.10
CA LEU A 80 5.49 3.56 21.12
C LEU A 80 5.51 2.15 20.55
N SER A 81 5.45 1.13 21.41
CA SER A 81 5.44 -0.26 20.97
C SER A 81 4.19 -0.63 20.17
N ASN A 82 3.02 -0.16 20.59
CA ASN A 82 1.77 -0.37 19.86
C ASN A 82 1.78 0.30 18.48
N LEU A 83 2.29 1.54 18.40
CA LEU A 83 2.44 2.26 17.14
C LEU A 83 3.43 1.54 16.20
N ALA A 84 4.58 1.11 16.72
CA ALA A 84 5.55 0.38 15.94
C ALA A 84 4.97 -0.95 15.41
N ALA A 85 4.20 -1.67 16.23
CA ALA A 85 3.53 -2.90 15.83
C ALA A 85 2.48 -2.70 14.71
N ILE A 86 1.89 -1.51 14.61
CA ILE A 86 0.97 -1.14 13.53
C ILE A 86 1.74 -0.66 12.29
N LEU A 87 2.71 0.24 12.47
CA LEU A 87 3.39 0.94 11.40
C LEU A 87 4.45 0.09 10.68
N ALA A 88 5.13 -0.83 11.37
CA ALA A 88 6.14 -1.69 10.74
C ALA A 88 5.54 -2.60 9.65
N PRO A 89 4.40 -3.28 9.85
CA PRO A 89 3.71 -3.98 8.77
C PRO A 89 3.26 -3.08 7.60
N VAL A 90 2.88 -1.82 7.86
CA VAL A 90 2.54 -0.87 6.80
C VAL A 90 3.79 -0.49 6.01
N LYS A 91 4.91 -0.21 6.68
CA LYS A 91 6.21 0.05 6.04
C LYS A 91 6.60 -1.11 5.13
N GLN A 92 6.50 -2.33 5.65
CA GLN A 92 6.82 -3.54 4.89
C GLN A 92 5.91 -3.68 3.65
N ALA A 93 4.61 -3.43 3.80
CA ALA A 93 3.68 -3.42 2.67
C ALA A 93 4.05 -2.38 1.60
N VAL A 94 4.46 -1.18 2.01
CA VAL A 94 4.89 -0.11 1.11
C VAL A 94 6.16 -0.53 0.35
N ILE A 95 7.17 -1.07 1.03
CA ILE A 95 8.40 -1.59 0.41
C ILE A 95 8.11 -2.75 -0.56
N GLU A 96 7.22 -3.67 -0.18
CA GLU A 96 6.85 -4.81 -1.02
C GLU A 96 6.15 -4.38 -2.30
N LEU A 97 5.17 -3.47 -2.20
CA LEU A 97 4.36 -3.03 -3.33
C LEU A 97 5.09 -2.05 -4.24
N SER A 98 6.03 -1.27 -3.72
CA SER A 98 6.84 -0.31 -4.49
C SER A 98 8.06 -0.95 -5.16
N ASN A 99 8.25 -2.27 -5.03
CA ASN A 99 9.43 -2.91 -5.57
C ASN A 99 9.33 -3.02 -7.10
N GLU A 100 10.23 -2.34 -7.81
CA GLU A 100 10.24 -2.31 -9.29
C GLU A 100 10.98 -3.50 -9.92
N SER A 101 11.75 -4.26 -9.14
CA SER A 101 12.56 -5.38 -9.64
C SER A 101 11.78 -6.70 -9.84
N ARG A 102 10.54 -6.75 -9.38
CA ARG A 102 9.68 -7.95 -9.44
C ARG A 102 8.21 -7.56 -9.63
N PRO A 103 7.37 -8.45 -10.17
CA PRO A 103 5.93 -8.20 -10.21
C PRO A 103 5.36 -8.02 -8.80
N THR A 104 4.60 -6.95 -8.56
CA THR A 104 3.98 -6.65 -7.26
C THR A 104 2.45 -6.61 -7.32
N LEU A 105 1.86 -6.56 -8.52
CA LEU A 105 0.41 -6.41 -8.72
C LEU A 105 -0.40 -7.55 -8.08
N GLN A 106 0.15 -8.76 -8.07
CA GLN A 106 -0.42 -9.95 -7.43
C GLN A 106 -0.43 -9.88 -5.90
N LEU A 107 0.40 -9.02 -5.31
CA LEU A 107 0.53 -8.84 -3.86
C LEU A 107 -0.46 -7.81 -3.31
N VAL A 108 -1.10 -7.00 -4.16
CA VAL A 108 -1.96 -5.88 -3.76
C VAL A 108 -3.15 -6.36 -2.90
N LEU A 109 -3.90 -7.35 -3.37
CA LEU A 109 -5.04 -7.90 -2.62
C LEU A 109 -4.61 -8.66 -1.35
N PRO A 110 -3.61 -9.58 -1.37
CA PRO A 110 -3.09 -10.20 -0.16
C PRO A 110 -2.64 -9.17 0.89
N THR A 111 -1.99 -8.09 0.44
CA THR A 111 -1.54 -7.01 1.31
C THR A 111 -2.71 -6.26 1.94
N TYR A 112 -3.74 -5.90 1.15
CA TYR A 112 -4.97 -5.29 1.67
C TYR A 112 -5.59 -6.15 2.77
N VAL A 113 -5.81 -7.44 2.51
CA VAL A 113 -6.46 -8.35 3.47
C VAL A 113 -5.60 -8.51 4.74
N ARG A 114 -4.27 -8.55 4.59
CA ARG A 114 -3.33 -8.63 5.72
C ARG A 114 -3.40 -7.39 6.61
N LEU A 115 -3.39 -6.19 6.01
CA LEU A 115 -3.51 -4.93 6.73
C LEU A 115 -4.89 -4.75 7.37
N GLU A 116 -5.96 -5.11 6.66
CA GLU A 116 -7.32 -5.08 7.19
C GLU A 116 -7.47 -5.99 8.42
N LYS A 117 -6.93 -7.21 8.36
CA LYS A 117 -6.89 -8.14 9.51
C LYS A 117 -6.08 -7.58 10.68
N LEU A 118 -4.91 -7.01 10.41
CA LEU A 118 -4.06 -6.39 11.44
C LEU A 118 -4.82 -5.29 12.17
N PHE A 119 -5.37 -4.32 11.43
CA PHE A 119 -6.08 -3.20 12.05
C PHE A 119 -7.37 -3.64 12.72
N THR A 120 -8.10 -4.63 12.17
CA THR A 120 -9.31 -5.18 12.81
C THR A 120 -8.96 -5.88 14.13
N SER A 121 -7.87 -6.66 14.15
CA SER A 121 -7.41 -7.32 15.38
C SER A 121 -7.03 -6.31 16.46
N LYS A 122 -6.32 -5.25 16.08
CA LYS A 122 -5.85 -4.20 16.99
C LYS A 122 -6.93 -3.17 17.36
N ALA A 123 -7.99 -3.05 16.56
CA ALA A 123 -9.14 -2.22 16.87
C ALA A 123 -9.94 -2.74 18.09
N ASN A 124 -9.79 -4.02 18.43
CA ASN A 124 -10.39 -4.62 19.62
C ASN A 124 -9.61 -4.33 20.92
N ASP A 125 -8.43 -3.71 20.83
CA ASP A 125 -7.66 -3.28 22.00
C ASP A 125 -8.37 -2.09 22.71
N ALA A 126 -7.94 -1.74 23.93
CA ALA A 126 -8.52 -0.61 24.65
C ALA A 126 -7.79 0.72 24.35
N GLY A 127 -8.53 1.83 24.45
CA GLY A 127 -7.95 3.18 24.50
C GLY A 127 -7.53 3.77 23.15
N VAL A 128 -6.37 4.42 23.13
CA VAL A 128 -5.85 5.21 22.00
C VAL A 128 -5.56 4.34 20.77
N VAL A 129 -5.10 3.11 20.98
CA VAL A 129 -4.73 2.16 19.92
C VAL A 129 -5.96 1.76 19.09
N SER A 130 -7.08 1.47 19.74
CA SER A 130 -8.32 1.09 19.03
C SER A 130 -8.83 2.22 18.15
N LYS A 131 -8.89 3.44 18.68
CA LYS A 131 -9.26 4.63 17.90
C LYS A 131 -8.36 4.79 16.67
N LEU A 132 -7.05 4.62 16.85
CA LEU A 132 -6.09 4.70 15.77
C LEU A 132 -6.31 3.63 14.70
N CYS A 133 -6.56 2.38 15.10
CA CYS A 133 -6.85 1.29 14.18
C CYS A 133 -8.13 1.51 13.39
N HIS A 134 -9.17 2.08 13.99
CA HIS A 134 -10.36 2.49 13.26
C HIS A 134 -10.06 3.55 12.19
N LEU A 135 -9.21 4.54 12.50
CA LEU A 135 -8.79 5.54 11.51
C LEU A 135 -7.97 4.92 10.37
N PHE A 136 -7.07 3.99 10.69
CA PHE A 136 -6.32 3.27 9.66
C PHE A 136 -7.22 2.39 8.79
N LEU A 137 -8.24 1.74 9.37
CA LEU A 137 -9.23 0.98 8.60
C LEU A 137 -10.06 1.86 7.66
N GLU A 138 -10.51 3.01 8.15
CA GLU A 138 -11.24 4.01 7.35
C GLU A 138 -10.36 4.47 6.17
N ALA A 139 -9.13 4.91 6.46
CA ALA A 139 -8.17 5.33 5.44
C ALA A 139 -7.81 4.20 4.46
N LEU A 140 -7.68 2.95 4.94
CA LEU A 140 -7.41 1.79 4.10
C LEU A 140 -8.55 1.57 3.10
N LYS A 141 -9.81 1.61 3.54
CA LYS A 141 -10.99 1.43 2.67
C LYS A 141 -11.16 2.59 1.67
N GLU A 142 -10.86 3.81 2.12
CA GLU A 142 -11.01 4.99 1.28
C GLU A 142 -9.90 5.09 0.22
N ASN A 143 -8.66 4.79 0.56
CA ASN A 143 -7.50 5.06 -0.31
C ASN A 143 -6.96 3.82 -1.02
N PHE A 144 -7.07 2.63 -0.41
CA PHE A 144 -6.52 1.41 -0.99
C PHE A 144 -7.54 0.75 -1.92
N LYS A 145 -7.50 1.13 -3.21
CA LYS A 145 -8.46 0.63 -4.22
C LYS A 145 -8.02 -0.70 -4.83
N VAL A 146 -8.82 -1.74 -4.61
CA VAL A 146 -8.61 -3.06 -5.21
C VAL A 146 -9.49 -3.23 -6.45
N HIS A 147 -8.88 -3.18 -7.64
CA HIS A 147 -9.52 -3.45 -8.92
C HIS A 147 -9.52 -4.94 -9.31
N SER A 148 -10.30 -5.29 -10.33
CA SER A 148 -10.34 -6.63 -10.93
C SER A 148 -8.96 -7.11 -11.39
N ALA A 149 -8.13 -6.21 -11.95
CA ALA A 149 -6.77 -6.51 -12.36
C ALA A 149 -5.91 -7.10 -11.21
N HIS A 150 -6.06 -6.59 -9.98
CA HIS A 150 -5.35 -7.14 -8.82
C HIS A 150 -5.80 -8.56 -8.47
N LYS A 151 -7.10 -8.85 -8.62
CA LYS A 151 -7.66 -10.20 -8.41
C LYS A 151 -7.12 -11.18 -9.45
N VAL A 152 -7.13 -10.77 -10.71
CA VAL A 152 -6.61 -11.57 -11.83
C VAL A 152 -5.11 -11.83 -11.64
N ALA A 153 -4.31 -10.79 -11.35
CA ALA A 153 -2.88 -10.93 -11.09
C ALA A 153 -2.58 -11.90 -9.94
N MET A 154 -3.36 -11.83 -8.85
CA MET A 154 -3.24 -12.77 -7.73
C MET A 154 -3.56 -14.22 -8.14
N ILE A 155 -4.57 -14.44 -8.97
CA ILE A 155 -4.96 -15.79 -9.44
C ILE A 155 -3.93 -16.37 -10.40
N LEU A 156 -3.34 -15.52 -11.24
CA LEU A 156 -2.32 -15.92 -12.22
C LEU A 156 -0.94 -16.14 -11.62
N ASP A 157 -0.73 -15.78 -10.34
CA ASP A 157 0.55 -16.00 -9.66
C ASP A 157 0.77 -17.50 -9.40
N PRO A 158 1.76 -18.14 -10.04
CA PRO A 158 2.03 -19.57 -9.86
C PRO A 158 2.48 -19.92 -8.44
N GLN A 159 2.94 -18.94 -7.64
CA GLN A 159 3.32 -19.14 -6.24
C GLN A 159 2.11 -19.16 -5.31
N GLN A 160 0.99 -18.56 -5.72
CA GLN A 160 -0.28 -18.67 -5.01
C GLN A 160 -0.84 -20.07 -5.24
N LYS A 161 -0.62 -20.96 -4.26
CA LYS A 161 -1.25 -22.29 -4.24
C LYS A 161 -2.75 -22.15 -4.01
N LEU A 162 -3.48 -21.78 -5.06
CA LEU A 162 -4.93 -21.80 -5.05
C LEU A 162 -5.37 -23.23 -4.74
N ARG A 163 -6.31 -23.38 -3.80
CA ARG A 163 -6.88 -24.69 -3.54
C ARG A 163 -7.59 -25.16 -4.81
N PRO A 164 -7.34 -26.39 -5.27
CA PRO A 164 -8.12 -26.97 -6.34
C PRO A 164 -9.59 -26.92 -5.99
N VAL A 165 -10.41 -26.61 -6.99
CA VAL A 165 -11.86 -26.64 -6.84
C VAL A 165 -12.30 -28.08 -6.59
N PRO A 166 -13.15 -28.35 -5.59
CA PRO A 166 -13.75 -29.66 -5.39
C PRO A 166 -14.50 -30.16 -6.65
N PRO A 167 -14.42 -31.45 -7.03
CA PRO A 167 -15.02 -31.97 -8.27
C PRO A 167 -16.51 -31.68 -8.44
N TYR A 168 -17.26 -31.68 -7.34
CA TYR A 168 -18.71 -31.44 -7.37
C TYR A 168 -19.09 -30.01 -7.77
N GLN A 169 -18.15 -29.06 -7.78
CA GLN A 169 -18.38 -27.68 -8.21
C GLN A 169 -17.97 -27.43 -9.67
N HIS A 170 -17.35 -28.41 -10.34
CA HIS A 170 -16.78 -28.22 -11.67
C HIS A 170 -17.85 -27.86 -12.70
N GLU A 171 -18.95 -28.62 -12.75
CA GLU A 171 -20.05 -28.39 -13.69
C GLU A 171 -20.70 -27.01 -13.50
N GLU A 172 -20.93 -26.58 -12.25
CA GLU A 172 -21.52 -25.28 -11.95
C GLU A 172 -20.61 -24.13 -12.41
N ILE A 173 -19.30 -24.27 -12.17
CA ILE A 173 -18.31 -23.26 -12.58
C ILE A 173 -18.18 -23.22 -14.10
N ILE A 174 -18.14 -24.37 -14.76
CA ILE A 174 -18.10 -24.44 -16.23
C ILE A 174 -19.34 -23.74 -16.82
N GLY A 175 -20.54 -24.04 -16.29
CA GLY A 175 -21.78 -23.37 -16.70
C GLY A 175 -21.70 -21.85 -16.58
N LYS A 176 -21.27 -21.34 -15.42
CA LYS A 176 -21.09 -19.90 -15.17
C LYS A 176 -20.06 -19.26 -16.11
N VAL A 177 -18.95 -19.96 -16.38
CA VAL A 177 -17.93 -19.45 -17.33
C VAL A 177 -18.49 -19.38 -18.74
N CYS A 178 -19.27 -20.38 -19.17
CA CYS A 178 -19.93 -20.37 -20.47
C CYS A 178 -20.96 -19.23 -20.59
N GLU A 179 -21.74 -18.98 -19.54
CA GLU A 179 -22.66 -17.83 -19.46
C GLU A 179 -21.91 -16.51 -19.61
N LEU A 180 -20.85 -16.29 -18.82
CA LEU A 180 -20.02 -15.08 -18.89
C LEU A 180 -19.37 -14.88 -20.27
N ILE A 181 -18.91 -15.96 -20.93
CA ILE A 181 -18.36 -15.88 -22.29
C ILE A 181 -19.44 -15.43 -23.29
N ASN A 182 -20.67 -15.90 -23.14
CA ASN A 182 -21.77 -15.49 -24.01
C ASN A 182 -22.18 -14.04 -23.76
N GLU A 183 -22.27 -13.59 -22.51
CA GLU A 183 -22.54 -12.18 -22.16
C GLU A 183 -21.48 -11.23 -22.76
N VAL A 184 -20.21 -11.61 -22.70
CA VAL A 184 -19.12 -10.84 -23.35
C VAL A 184 -19.27 -10.88 -24.88
N LYS A 185 -19.62 -12.03 -25.46
CA LYS A 185 -19.78 -12.13 -26.92
C LYS A 185 -20.97 -11.29 -27.43
N GLU A 186 -22.06 -11.23 -26.68
CA GLU A 186 -23.26 -10.45 -27.01
C GLU A 186 -23.01 -8.95 -26.87
N SER A 187 -22.32 -8.51 -25.81
CA SER A 187 -21.94 -7.10 -25.64
C SER A 187 -20.98 -6.58 -26.72
N TRP A 188 -20.15 -7.44 -27.30
CA TRP A 188 -19.30 -7.08 -28.45
C TRP A 188 -20.07 -7.10 -29.78
N ALA A 189 -21.13 -7.90 -29.88
CA ALA A 189 -21.99 -7.94 -31.07
C ALA A 189 -22.87 -6.68 -31.18
N GLU A 190 -23.37 -6.15 -30.06
CA GLU A 190 -24.17 -4.91 -30.02
C GLU A 190 -23.40 -3.65 -30.44
N GLU A 191 -22.08 -3.56 -30.20
CA GLU A 191 -21.28 -2.40 -30.63
C GLU A 191 -20.92 -2.39 -32.13
N THR A 192 -21.19 -3.47 -32.87
CA THR A 192 -20.80 -3.58 -34.29
C THR A 192 -21.89 -3.13 -35.27
N GLU A 193 -23.08 -2.71 -34.80
CA GLU A 193 -24.12 -2.08 -35.64
C GLU A 193 -23.89 -0.57 -35.82
N PHE A 194 -22.74 -0.17 -36.39
CA PHE A 194 -22.62 1.14 -37.06
C PHE A 194 -22.46 0.89 -38.57
N GLU A 195 -23.54 1.07 -39.32
CA GLU A 195 -23.57 0.97 -40.77
C GLU A 195 -22.47 1.86 -41.43
N PRO A 196 -21.68 1.34 -42.38
CA PRO A 196 -20.76 2.18 -43.15
C PRO A 196 -21.53 2.88 -44.26
N SER A 197 -21.86 4.16 -44.07
CA SER A 197 -22.47 4.94 -45.15
C SER A 197 -21.50 5.07 -46.33
N THR A 198 -21.91 4.50 -47.46
CA THR A 198 -21.24 4.31 -48.74
C THR A 198 -20.54 5.56 -49.29
N LYS A 199 -19.26 5.42 -49.67
CA LYS A 199 -18.53 6.40 -50.49
C LYS A 199 -19.14 6.50 -51.90
N LYS A 200 -19.56 7.72 -52.28
CA LYS A 200 -19.90 8.08 -53.67
C LYS A 200 -18.61 8.50 -54.41
N PRO A 201 -18.35 8.04 -55.65
CA PRO A 201 -17.23 8.54 -56.44
C PRO A 201 -17.63 9.88 -57.09
N ARG A 202 -16.85 10.93 -56.89
CA ARG A 202 -17.01 12.20 -57.62
C ARG A 202 -15.83 12.34 -58.58
N GLY A 203 -16.13 12.23 -59.87
CA GLY A 203 -15.18 12.47 -60.94
C GLY A 203 -15.05 13.94 -61.32
N ALA A 204 -13.93 14.19 -62.00
CA ALA A 204 -13.62 15.22 -63.00
C ALA A 204 -13.40 16.69 -62.57
N GLY A 205 -12.29 17.23 -63.10
CA GLY A 205 -11.88 18.64 -63.14
C GLY A 205 -10.48 18.84 -62.55
N GLU A 206 -9.46 19.39 -63.21
CA GLU A 206 -9.17 19.72 -64.60
C GLU A 206 -7.65 20.03 -64.63
N ALA A 207 -7.02 19.90 -65.80
CA ALA A 207 -5.57 19.98 -65.98
C ALA A 207 -4.99 21.39 -65.75
N THR A 208 -3.73 21.46 -65.30
CA THR A 208 -2.80 22.47 -65.84
C THR A 208 -1.38 21.94 -65.81
N ALA A 209 -0.76 21.94 -66.99
CA ALA A 209 0.58 21.47 -67.28
C ALA A 209 1.66 22.44 -66.80
N ALA A 210 2.83 21.89 -66.45
CA ALA A 210 4.12 22.55 -66.67
C ALA A 210 5.19 21.45 -66.81
N GLN A 211 5.73 21.33 -68.03
CA GLN A 211 6.86 20.49 -68.41
C GLN A 211 8.20 21.13 -68.00
N GLU A 212 9.11 20.24 -67.57
CA GLU A 212 10.56 20.09 -67.81
C GLU A 212 11.53 21.27 -68.05
N GLU A 213 12.74 20.99 -67.54
CA GLU A 213 14.07 21.64 -67.62
C GLU A 213 14.40 22.83 -66.70
#